data_AF-A0A2G9QL35-F1
#
_entry.id   AF-A0A2G9QL35-F1
#
_cell.length_a   1.000
_cell.length_b   1.000
_cell.length_c   1.000
_cell.angle_alpha   90.00
_cell.angle_beta   90.00
_cell.angle_gamma   90.00
#
_symmetry.space_group_name_H-M   'P 1'
#
loop_
_entity.id
_entity.type
_entity.pdbx_description
1 polymer ?
#
loop_
_entity_poly.entity_id
_entity_poly.type
_entity_poly.pdbx_seq_one_letter_code
_entity_poly.pdbx_strand_id
1 'polypeptide(L)'
;MLQMYADKIRPMVKDGVYFMYEALHGPPKKILVEGANAALLDIDFGTYPYVTSSNCTVGGVCTGLGIPPQNIGDVYGVVKAYSTRVGVGAFPTEQINVSVLVCVLGLSFLFYGPLFSRTCSCVIKNQLQARGKPVDC
;
A
#
# COMPACT_ATOMS: atom_id res chain seq x y z
N MET A 1 29.15 -15.30 -11.84
CA MET A 1 27.68 -15.35 -11.71
C MET A 1 27.08 -13.96 -11.53
N LEU A 2 27.56 -13.14 -10.58
CA LEU A 2 27.03 -11.79 -10.33
C LEU A 2 27.20 -10.81 -11.51
N GLN A 3 28.32 -10.87 -12.25
CA GLN A 3 28.52 -10.06 -13.48
C GLN A 3 27.40 -10.21 -14.50
N MET A 4 26.89 -11.43 -14.71
CA MET A 4 25.83 -11.68 -15.70
C MET A 4 24.50 -10.98 -15.35
N TYR A 5 24.23 -10.76 -14.06
CA TYR A 5 23.07 -9.98 -13.62
C TYR A 5 23.34 -8.49 -13.71
N ALA A 6 24.54 -8.05 -13.36
CA ALA A 6 24.95 -6.66 -13.49
C ALA A 6 24.82 -6.17 -14.94
N ASP A 7 25.29 -6.96 -15.91
CA ASP A 7 25.20 -6.61 -17.34
C ASP A 7 23.76 -6.49 -17.84
N LYS A 8 22.83 -7.30 -17.29
CA LYS A 8 21.40 -7.22 -17.60
C LYS A 8 20.73 -5.98 -16.99
N ILE A 9 21.12 -5.58 -15.78
CA ILE A 9 20.49 -4.48 -15.04
C ILE A 9 21.06 -3.13 -15.46
N ARG A 10 22.34 -3.08 -15.85
CA ARG A 10 23.06 -1.87 -16.24
C ARG A 10 22.31 -0.94 -17.22
N PRO A 11 21.64 -1.41 -18.30
CA PRO A 11 20.88 -0.52 -19.17
C PRO A 11 19.59 0.04 -18.56
N MET A 12 19.09 -0.54 -17.46
CA MET A 12 17.87 -0.09 -16.78
C MET A 12 18.15 0.92 -15.66
N VAL A 13 19.39 1.01 -15.18
CA VAL A 13 19.78 1.95 -14.12
C VAL A 13 19.81 3.37 -14.68
N LYS A 14 19.04 4.26 -14.06
CA LYS A 14 18.99 5.69 -14.38
C LYS A 14 19.02 6.50 -13.08
N ASP A 15 19.42 7.75 -13.19
CA ASP A 15 19.20 8.71 -12.11
C ASP A 15 17.68 8.95 -11.97
N GLY A 16 17.11 8.48 -10.87
CA GLY A 16 15.68 8.56 -10.60
C GLY A 16 15.20 10.01 -10.44
N VAL A 17 15.98 10.87 -9.77
CA VAL A 17 15.57 12.24 -9.48
C VAL A 17 15.55 13.06 -10.77
N TYR A 18 16.62 12.95 -11.56
CA TYR A 18 16.71 13.62 -12.86
C TYR A 18 15.62 13.13 -13.82
N PHE A 19 15.39 11.81 -13.88
CA PHE A 19 14.34 11.22 -14.70
C PHE A 19 12.93 11.73 -14.34
N MET A 20 12.61 11.80 -13.05
CA MET A 20 11.32 12.34 -12.60
C MET A 20 11.21 13.84 -12.85
N TYR A 21 12.28 14.60 -12.67
CA TYR A 21 12.30 16.03 -12.97
C TYR A 21 12.01 16.33 -14.45
N GLU A 22 12.64 15.60 -15.37
CA GLU A 22 12.36 15.70 -16.81
C GLU A 22 10.92 15.26 -17.15
N ALA A 23 10.39 14.24 -16.47
CA ALA A 23 9.03 13.78 -16.68
C ALA A 23 7.98 14.80 -16.21
N LEU A 24 8.28 15.59 -15.18
CA LEU A 24 7.40 16.63 -14.65
C LEU A 24 7.44 17.94 -15.46
N HIS A 25 8.62 18.37 -15.93
CA HIS A 25 8.80 19.64 -16.64
C HIS A 25 8.77 19.52 -18.17
N GLY A 26 8.85 18.29 -18.68
CA GLY A 26 8.82 18.00 -20.11
C GLY A 26 7.39 18.03 -20.69
N PRO A 27 7.14 17.29 -21.79
CA PRO A 27 5.80 17.22 -22.37
C PRO A 27 4.79 16.65 -21.37
N PRO A 28 3.51 17.02 -21.45
CA PRO A 28 2.49 16.59 -20.50
C PRO A 28 2.37 15.06 -20.48
N LYS A 29 2.80 14.46 -19.36
CA LYS A 29 2.72 13.02 -19.10
C LYS A 29 1.85 12.78 -17.86
N LYS A 30 1.03 11.72 -17.92
CA LYS A 30 0.29 11.24 -16.74
C LYS A 30 1.16 10.24 -15.99
N ILE A 31 1.51 10.55 -14.75
CA ILE A 31 2.33 9.70 -13.89
C ILE A 31 1.40 9.10 -12.83
N LEU A 32 1.37 7.77 -12.73
CA LEU A 32 0.67 7.05 -11.68
C LEU A 32 1.71 6.44 -10.73
N VAL A 33 1.55 6.70 -9.44
CA VAL A 33 2.39 6.11 -8.41
C VAL A 33 1.60 5.02 -7.71
N GLU A 34 2.09 3.79 -7.78
CA GLU A 34 1.52 2.66 -7.05
C GLU A 34 2.13 2.62 -5.64
N GLY A 35 1.32 2.92 -4.63
CA GLY A 35 1.71 2.73 -3.25
C GLY A 35 1.80 1.25 -2.90
N ALA A 36 2.94 0.84 -2.34
CA ALA A 36 3.06 -0.47 -1.72
C ALA A 36 2.49 -0.44 -0.29
N ASN A 37 1.88 -1.55 0.12
CA ASN A 37 1.30 -1.75 1.45
C ASN A 37 0.11 -0.82 1.76
N ALA A 38 -0.29 -0.76 3.04
CA ALA A 38 -1.42 0.03 3.52
C ALA A 38 -0.96 1.01 4.60
N ALA A 39 -1.66 2.13 4.76
CA ALA A 39 -1.31 3.19 5.72
C ALA A 39 -1.17 2.69 7.17
N LEU A 40 -1.89 1.63 7.57
CA LEU A 40 -1.80 1.03 8.91
C LEU A 40 -0.52 0.21 9.15
N LEU A 41 0.26 -0.04 8.10
CA LEU A 41 1.57 -0.69 8.16
C LEU A 41 2.73 0.31 8.03
N ASP A 42 2.43 1.61 8.00
CA ASP A 42 3.44 2.67 8.00
C ASP A 42 4.27 2.62 9.30
N ILE A 43 5.55 2.96 9.20
CA ILE A 43 6.46 2.95 10.36
C ILE A 43 6.08 3.98 11.43
N ASP A 44 5.56 5.15 11.02
CA ASP A 44 5.26 6.26 11.92
C ASP A 44 3.80 6.21 12.41
N PHE A 45 2.87 5.87 11.51
CA PHE A 45 1.43 5.93 11.78
C PHE A 45 0.78 4.56 11.99
N GLY A 46 1.51 3.48 11.77
CA GLY A 46 1.00 2.12 11.91
C GLY A 46 1.01 1.59 13.34
N THR A 47 0.56 0.34 13.49
CA THR A 47 0.57 -0.36 14.79
C THR A 47 1.96 -0.86 15.16
N TYR A 48 2.89 0.03 15.50
CA TYR A 48 4.25 -0.33 15.90
C TYR A 48 4.23 -1.31 17.10
N PRO A 49 5.03 -2.40 17.12
CA PRO A 49 6.12 -2.77 16.21
C PRO A 49 5.71 -3.65 15.01
N TYR A 50 4.42 -3.93 14.82
CA TYR A 50 3.90 -4.81 13.76
C TYR A 50 3.63 -4.04 12.46
N VAL A 51 4.65 -3.35 11.98
CA VAL A 51 4.62 -2.44 10.82
C VAL A 51 5.75 -2.78 9.85
N THR A 52 5.72 -2.22 8.65
CA THR A 52 6.88 -2.25 7.76
C THR A 52 7.89 -1.17 8.13
N SER A 53 9.15 -1.35 7.72
CA SER A 53 10.23 -0.40 8.00
C SER A 53 10.25 0.82 7.06
N SER A 54 9.18 1.04 6.30
CA SER A 54 9.08 2.10 5.29
C SER A 54 7.78 2.88 5.47
N ASN A 55 7.77 4.12 4.98
CA ASN A 55 6.58 4.93 4.91
C ASN A 55 5.69 4.50 3.74
N CYS A 56 4.42 4.21 4.03
CA CYS A 56 3.38 3.81 3.08
C CYS A 56 2.36 4.93 2.84
N THR A 57 2.53 6.06 3.53
CA THR A 57 1.71 7.25 3.37
C THR A 57 2.18 8.12 2.20
N VAL A 58 1.41 9.17 1.87
CA VAL A 58 1.72 10.12 0.79
C VAL A 58 3.12 10.75 0.93
N GLY A 59 3.61 10.93 2.17
CA GLY A 59 4.97 11.41 2.41
C GLY A 59 6.06 10.49 1.84
N GLY A 60 5.81 9.17 1.83
CA GLY A 60 6.70 8.18 1.23
C GLY A 60 6.89 8.37 -0.29
N VAL A 61 5.89 8.93 -0.97
CA VAL A 61 5.99 9.26 -2.41
C VAL A 61 6.95 10.43 -2.63
N CYS A 62 6.85 11.49 -1.82
CA CYS A 62 7.77 12.62 -1.89
C CYS A 62 9.21 12.19 -1.62
N THR A 63 9.44 11.43 -0.55
CA THR A 63 10.78 11.00 -0.15
C THR A 63 11.35 9.92 -1.08
N GLY A 64 10.51 9.03 -1.60
CA GLY A 64 10.93 7.92 -2.46
C GLY A 64 11.21 8.34 -3.91
N LEU A 65 10.43 9.28 -4.46
CA LEU A 65 10.60 9.75 -5.84
C LEU A 65 11.36 11.08 -5.97
N GLY A 66 11.62 11.77 -4.84
CA GLY A 66 12.31 13.07 -4.85
C GLY A 66 11.48 14.19 -5.47
N ILE A 67 10.16 14.13 -5.33
CA ILE A 67 9.22 15.09 -5.94
C ILE A 67 8.71 16.06 -4.86
N PRO A 68 8.65 17.38 -5.14
CA PRO A 68 8.05 18.33 -4.21
C PRO A 68 6.55 18.05 -4.02
N PRO A 69 6.01 18.26 -2.81
CA PRO A 69 4.60 17.97 -2.51
C PRO A 69 3.61 18.80 -3.35
N GLN A 70 4.04 19.92 -3.91
CA GLN A 70 3.24 20.78 -4.80
C GLN A 70 2.86 20.10 -6.12
N ASN A 71 3.63 19.09 -6.55
CA ASN A 71 3.40 18.36 -7.80
C ASN A 71 2.51 17.13 -7.60
N ILE A 72 2.06 16.85 -6.37
CA ILE A 72 1.10 15.80 -6.09
C ILE A 72 -0.30 16.32 -6.41
N GLY A 73 -0.99 15.61 -7.31
CA GLY A 73 -2.38 15.86 -7.65
C GLY A 73 -3.33 14.99 -6.83
N ASP A 74 -4.13 14.18 -7.52
CA ASP A 74 -5.15 13.33 -6.90
C ASP A 74 -4.55 12.15 -6.11
N VAL A 75 -5.09 11.91 -4.91
CA VAL A 75 -4.72 10.76 -4.06
C VAL A 75 -5.92 9.84 -3.90
N TYR A 76 -5.79 8.62 -4.42
CA TYR A 76 -6.86 7.62 -4.37
C TYR A 76 -6.65 6.61 -3.24
N GLY A 77 -7.54 6.64 -2.24
CA GLY A 77 -7.52 5.70 -1.12
C GLY A 77 -8.31 4.42 -1.42
N VAL A 78 -7.62 3.28 -1.56
CA VAL A 78 -8.27 1.98 -1.75
C VAL A 78 -8.71 1.40 -0.41
N VAL A 79 -10.02 1.36 -0.16
CA VAL A 79 -10.60 0.83 1.07
C VAL A 79 -11.39 -0.45 0.79
N LYS A 80 -11.03 -1.53 1.47
CA LYS A 80 -11.76 -2.80 1.40
C LYS A 80 -13.01 -2.75 2.29
N ALA A 81 -14.11 -3.36 1.82
CA ALA A 81 -15.38 -3.46 2.54
C ALA A 81 -15.28 -4.25 3.87
N TYR A 82 -14.23 -5.05 4.03
CA TYR A 82 -13.89 -5.78 5.24
C TYR A 82 -12.40 -5.53 5.55
N SER A 83 -12.07 -5.37 6.82
CA SER A 83 -10.67 -5.20 7.24
C SER A 83 -10.04 -6.56 7.44
N THR A 84 -8.84 -6.73 6.87
CA THR A 84 -8.03 -7.95 7.02
C THR A 84 -6.65 -7.59 7.51
N ARG A 85 -6.09 -8.40 8.41
CA ARG A 85 -4.72 -8.24 8.91
C ARG A 85 -3.95 -9.55 8.72
N VAL A 86 -2.73 -9.46 8.19
CA VAL A 86 -1.79 -10.58 8.08
C VAL A 86 -0.78 -10.46 9.23
N GLY A 87 -0.62 -11.53 10.02
CA GLY A 87 0.32 -11.55 11.15
C GLY A 87 -0.25 -10.98 12.45
N VAL A 88 0.59 -10.94 13.48
CA VAL A 88 0.19 -10.58 14.84
C VAL A 88 0.09 -9.05 14.99
N GLY A 89 -0.80 -8.60 15.87
CA GLY A 89 -0.88 -7.21 16.34
C GLY A 89 -2.31 -6.78 16.64
N ALA A 90 -2.46 -5.61 17.27
CA ALA A 90 -3.74 -5.14 17.76
C ALA A 90 -4.78 -5.02 16.63
N PHE A 91 -5.89 -5.74 16.75
CA PHE A 91 -6.99 -5.70 15.80
C PHE A 91 -8.32 -5.57 16.55
N PRO A 92 -8.74 -4.34 16.88
CA PRO A 92 -9.83 -4.10 17.83
C PRO A 92 -11.19 -4.63 17.37
N THR A 93 -11.36 -4.83 16.06
CA THR A 93 -12.63 -5.26 15.49
C THR A 93 -12.69 -6.75 15.17
N GLU A 94 -11.63 -7.53 15.47
CA GLU A 94 -11.48 -8.94 15.06
C GLU A 94 -12.71 -9.80 15.37
N GLN A 95 -13.23 -10.50 14.35
CA GLN A 95 -14.38 -11.41 14.48
C GLN A 95 -13.91 -12.86 14.41
N ILE A 96 -13.70 -13.50 15.56
CA ILE A 96 -13.20 -14.88 15.64
C ILE A 96 -14.24 -15.90 15.14
N ASN A 97 -15.53 -15.55 15.17
CA ASN A 97 -16.65 -16.43 14.80
C ASN A 97 -17.00 -16.45 13.30
N VAL A 98 -16.91 -15.30 12.61
CA VAL A 98 -17.29 -15.14 11.19
C VAL A 98 -16.07 -15.03 10.26
N SER A 99 -14.85 -14.93 10.82
CA SER A 99 -13.60 -14.83 10.06
C SER A 99 -13.43 -15.92 9.01
N VAL A 100 -13.81 -17.16 9.33
CA VAL A 100 -13.71 -18.32 8.43
C VAL A 100 -14.59 -18.12 7.20
N LEU A 101 -15.82 -17.66 7.36
CA LEU A 101 -16.76 -17.46 6.26
C LEU A 101 -16.30 -16.33 5.33
N VAL A 102 -15.80 -15.22 5.88
CA VAL A 102 -15.28 -14.07 5.09
C VAL A 102 -13.98 -14.43 4.39
N CYS A 103 -13.13 -15.24 5.03
CA CYS A 103 -11.88 -15.71 4.44
C CYS A 103 -12.13 -16.70 3.28
N VAL A 104 -13.24 -17.46 3.35
CA VAL A 104 -13.59 -18.49 2.37
C VAL A 104 -14.49 -17.96 1.24
N LEU A 105 -15.46 -17.08 1.52
CA LEU A 105 -16.39 -16.51 0.52
C LEU A 105 -15.87 -15.23 -0.14
N GLY A 106 -15.23 -14.36 0.64
CA GLY A 106 -14.44 -13.28 0.07
C GLY A 106 -13.21 -13.94 -0.55
N LEU A 107 -12.84 -13.59 -1.78
CA LEU A 107 -11.60 -14.02 -2.45
C LEU A 107 -10.29 -13.64 -1.70
N SER A 108 -10.31 -13.54 -0.36
CA SER A 108 -9.15 -13.67 0.52
C SER A 108 -8.41 -15.00 0.31
N PHE A 109 -8.97 -15.94 -0.47
CA PHE A 109 -8.25 -17.08 -1.05
C PHE A 109 -7.02 -16.67 -1.89
N LEU A 110 -6.98 -15.44 -2.44
CA LEU A 110 -5.77 -14.89 -3.06
C LEU A 110 -4.66 -14.55 -2.03
N PHE A 111 -4.97 -14.58 -0.73
CA PHE A 111 -4.10 -14.24 0.40
C PHE A 111 -3.83 -15.40 1.37
N TYR A 112 -4.25 -16.64 1.05
CA TYR A 112 -3.31 -17.74 1.25
C TYR A 112 -2.19 -17.48 0.24
N GLY A 113 -1.24 -16.61 0.59
CA GLY A 113 -0.21 -16.17 -0.33
C GLY A 113 0.54 -17.37 -0.94
N PRO A 114 1.09 -17.25 -2.16
CA PRO A 114 1.86 -18.33 -2.77
C PRO A 114 3.10 -18.74 -1.93
N LEU A 115 3.47 -17.91 -0.95
CA LEU A 115 4.57 -18.14 -0.03
C LEU A 115 4.05 -18.27 1.42
N PHE A 116 3.89 -19.52 1.84
CA PHE A 116 3.53 -19.96 3.20
C PHE A 116 2.12 -19.56 3.67
N SER A 117 1.41 -20.55 4.23
CA SER A 117 0.05 -20.50 4.78
C SER A 117 -0.13 -19.48 5.92
N ARG A 118 -0.04 -18.17 5.62
CA ARG A 118 -0.31 -17.09 6.57
C ARG A 118 -1.82 -16.88 6.66
N THR A 119 -2.40 -17.30 7.79
CA THR A 119 -3.78 -17.01 8.13
C THR A 119 -3.98 -15.51 8.33
N CYS A 120 -5.05 -14.97 7.73
CA CYS A 120 -5.45 -13.57 7.88
C CYS A 120 -6.60 -13.46 8.90
N SER A 121 -6.51 -12.51 9.82
CA SER A 121 -7.64 -12.12 10.67
C SER A 121 -8.58 -11.20 9.88
N CYS A 122 -9.90 -11.39 9.98
CA CYS A 122 -10.91 -10.73 9.11
C CYS A 122 -12.08 -10.16 9.91
N VAL A 123 -12.67 -9.05 9.41
CA VAL A 123 -13.87 -8.39 10.00
C VAL A 123 -14.72 -7.73 8.93
N ILE A 124 -16.02 -7.97 8.95
CA ILE A 124 -16.98 -7.26 8.09
C ILE A 124 -17.20 -5.85 8.65
N LYS A 125 -16.87 -4.79 7.89
CA LYS A 125 -17.32 -3.45 8.25
C LYS A 125 -18.80 -3.36 7.97
N ASN A 126 -19.60 -3.30 9.02
CA ASN A 126 -21.02 -3.00 8.90
C ASN A 126 -21.13 -1.57 8.31
N GLN A 127 -21.80 -1.43 7.16
CA GLN A 127 -21.80 -0.22 6.30
C GLN A 127 -22.39 1.05 6.95
N LEU A 128 -22.66 1.05 8.26
CA LEU A 128 -23.24 2.17 8.99
C LEU A 128 -22.24 3.24 9.43
N GLN A 129 -20.94 2.94 9.47
CA GLN A 129 -19.90 3.94 9.83
C GLN A 129 -19.34 4.72 8.63
N ALA A 130 -19.76 4.41 7.40
CA ALA A 130 -19.39 5.15 6.19
C ALA A 130 -20.34 6.32 5.86
N ARG A 131 -21.34 6.62 6.71
CA ARG A 131 -22.15 7.85 6.61
C ARG A 131 -21.50 9.03 7.34
N GLY A 132 -20.19 9.19 7.19
CA GLY A 132 -19.49 10.44 7.47
C GLY A 132 -19.53 11.29 6.20
N LYS A 133 -20.15 12.46 6.31
CA LYS A 133 -20.33 13.57 5.35
C LYS A 133 -19.43 13.58 4.10
N PRO A 134 -19.93 14.09 2.94
CA PRO A 134 -19.07 14.37 1.80
C PRO A 134 -17.88 15.22 2.27
N VAL A 135 -16.68 14.72 2.02
CA VAL A 135 -15.51 15.58 1.91
C VAL A 135 -15.68 16.30 0.58
N ASP A 136 -16.28 17.47 0.63
CA ASP A 136 -16.21 18.45 -0.46
C ASP A 136 -14.73 18.74 -0.71
N CYS A 137 -14.30 18.50 -1.95
CA CYS A 137 -13.16 19.21 -2.53
C CYS A 137 -13.57 20.65 -2.83
#